data_AF-A0A0A2KRD8-F1
#
_entry.id   AF-A0A0A2KRD8-F1
#
_cell.length_a   1.000
_cell.length_b   1.000
_cell.length_c   1.000
_cell.angle_alpha   90.00
_cell.angle_beta   90.00
_cell.angle_gamma   90.00
#
_symmetry.space_group_name_H-M   'P 1'
#
loop_
_entity.id
_entity.type
_entity.pdbx_description
1 polymer ?
#
loop_
_entity_poly.entity_id
_entity_poly.type
_entity_poly.pdbx_seq_one_letter_code
_entity_poly.pdbx_strand_id
1 'polypeptide(L)'
;MDMLQQVWHNFAVATQPAPISSLQSISIGQLGPHEDILLRLANVVDLSQLRSLQIDQAFDTAVLARAATLFPNLERLFISTNGHGWQFPALSTDDDTGISAIRAFNPLKYLYLRGFRSVSSLNQIIQRHGPSLKGLIIVPCTRPKNRTGKSDSGYKYPELDAFDISQLAKSCPQLEELRLPIKRSMGSQEECEMYKALGNFSTLYSLVLDLHFDPRSRPVYRIEEVEISVLQEIFVNATMNEKLALQIWHLISSKQASRRLQNLRVVPFGLNYLPDDETRLLDWCSRSFLITRYNFQNLGVPTVREIGKREREIRHQWLYNGPDKRCITERLARVLSDVWPPEPEDNSWESVRSSFPLQPNDA
;
A
#
# COMPACT_ATOMS: atom_id res chain seq x y z
N MET A 1 24.85 -60.98 -7.87
CA MET A 1 24.65 -59.58 -8.25
C MET A 1 23.92 -58.76 -7.19
N ASP A 2 23.30 -59.39 -6.18
CA ASP A 2 22.46 -58.69 -5.17
C ASP A 2 23.23 -57.93 -4.08
N MET A 3 24.46 -58.35 -3.75
CA MET A 3 25.22 -57.72 -2.67
C MET A 3 25.60 -56.26 -2.97
N LEU A 4 25.89 -55.94 -4.23
CA LEU A 4 26.24 -54.59 -4.68
C LEU A 4 25.01 -53.66 -4.67
N GLN A 5 23.83 -54.17 -5.04
CA GLN A 5 22.58 -53.41 -4.93
C GLN A 5 22.22 -53.14 -3.47
N GLN A 6 22.39 -54.11 -2.58
CA GLN A 6 22.12 -53.93 -1.15
C GLN A 6 23.05 -52.87 -0.52
N VAL A 7 24.34 -52.89 -0.87
CA VAL A 7 25.32 -51.93 -0.38
C VAL A 7 25.05 -50.52 -0.91
N TRP A 8 24.69 -50.38 -2.20
CA TRP A 8 24.29 -49.09 -2.77
C TRP A 8 22.99 -48.55 -2.19
N HIS A 9 22.01 -49.42 -1.92
CA HIS A 9 20.77 -49.03 -1.26
C HIS A 9 21.05 -48.55 0.18
N ASN A 10 21.87 -49.29 0.93
CA ASN A 10 22.27 -48.91 2.29
C ASN A 10 23.09 -47.61 2.31
N PHE A 11 23.97 -47.40 1.32
CA PHE A 11 24.73 -46.16 1.18
C PHE A 11 23.81 -44.98 0.86
N ALA A 12 22.87 -45.12 -0.08
CA ALA A 12 21.90 -44.08 -0.43
C ALA A 12 20.95 -43.72 0.74
N VAL A 13 20.56 -44.71 1.56
CA VAL A 13 19.77 -44.50 2.79
C VAL A 13 20.62 -43.82 3.87
N ALA A 14 21.90 -44.19 4.00
CA ALA A 14 22.83 -43.56 4.96
C ALA A 14 23.26 -42.15 4.56
N THR A 15 23.25 -41.83 3.27
CA THR A 15 23.53 -40.49 2.72
C THR A 15 22.26 -39.74 2.33
N GLN A 16 21.15 -39.94 3.05
CA GLN A 16 20.06 -38.96 2.97
C GLN A 16 20.68 -37.58 3.27
N PRO A 17 20.61 -36.60 2.35
CA PRO A 17 21.19 -35.31 2.60
C PRO A 17 20.46 -34.72 3.81
N ALA A 18 21.11 -34.76 4.98
CA ALA A 18 20.70 -33.95 6.11
C ALA A 18 20.61 -32.52 5.59
N PRO A 19 19.49 -31.80 5.77
CA PRO A 19 19.30 -30.48 5.16
C PRO A 19 20.49 -29.58 5.55
N ILE A 20 21.36 -29.33 4.57
CA ILE A 20 22.73 -28.80 4.77
C ILE A 20 22.69 -27.31 5.13
N SER A 21 21.56 -26.64 4.86
CA SER A 21 21.40 -25.21 5.02
C SER A 21 20.09 -24.88 5.73
N SER A 22 20.13 -23.93 6.65
CA SER A 22 18.94 -23.30 7.21
C SER A 22 18.67 -22.02 6.43
N LEU A 23 17.54 -21.97 5.73
CA LEU A 23 17.11 -20.75 5.04
C LEU A 23 16.29 -19.90 5.99
N GLN A 24 16.67 -18.63 6.14
CA GLN A 24 15.93 -17.66 6.97
C GLN A 24 14.97 -16.78 6.15
N SER A 25 15.22 -16.63 4.86
CA SER A 25 14.40 -15.81 3.96
C SER A 25 14.32 -16.42 2.57
N ILE A 26 13.12 -16.39 1.98
CA ILE A 26 12.86 -16.78 0.59
C ILE A 26 12.09 -15.65 -0.09
N SER A 27 12.53 -15.25 -1.28
CA SER A 27 11.84 -14.27 -2.11
C SER A 27 11.62 -14.83 -3.52
N ILE A 28 10.37 -14.89 -3.93
CA ILE A 28 9.94 -15.36 -5.24
C ILE A 28 9.39 -14.16 -6.02
N GLY A 29 10.25 -13.57 -6.87
CA GLY A 29 9.94 -12.35 -7.62
C GLY A 29 9.54 -12.55 -9.08
N GLN A 30 9.73 -13.75 -9.64
CA GLN A 30 9.43 -14.02 -11.04
C GLN A 30 7.95 -14.38 -11.26
N LEU A 31 7.43 -14.06 -12.45
CA LEU A 31 6.12 -14.50 -12.91
C LEU A 31 6.11 -16.03 -13.07
N GLY A 32 5.16 -16.73 -12.45
CA GLY A 32 4.95 -18.17 -12.63
C GLY A 32 4.36 -18.84 -11.39
N PRO A 33 3.75 -20.04 -11.54
CA PRO A 33 3.26 -20.82 -10.41
C PRO A 33 4.43 -21.44 -9.65
N HIS A 34 5.07 -20.62 -8.83
CA HIS A 34 6.28 -20.98 -8.10
C HIS A 34 5.97 -21.56 -6.71
N GLU A 35 4.70 -21.69 -6.34
CA GLU A 35 4.30 -22.25 -5.04
C GLU A 35 4.76 -23.69 -4.88
N ASP A 36 4.76 -24.48 -5.95
CA ASP A 36 5.30 -25.84 -5.94
C ASP A 36 6.80 -25.89 -5.63
N ILE A 37 7.54 -24.81 -5.90
CA ILE A 37 8.96 -24.71 -5.52
C ILE A 37 9.08 -24.78 -4.00
N LEU A 38 8.13 -24.23 -3.23
CA LEU A 38 8.14 -24.32 -1.77
C LEU A 38 8.05 -25.77 -1.29
N LEU A 39 7.16 -26.56 -1.91
CA LEU A 39 7.01 -27.99 -1.59
C LEU A 39 8.26 -28.78 -1.98
N ARG A 40 8.84 -28.48 -3.15
CA ARG A 40 10.08 -29.14 -3.61
C ARG A 40 11.28 -28.79 -2.74
N LEU A 41 11.39 -27.53 -2.30
CA LEU A 41 12.45 -27.07 -1.41
C LEU A 41 12.38 -27.77 -0.05
N ALA A 42 11.19 -28.04 0.46
CA ALA A 42 11.04 -28.75 1.74
C ALA A 42 11.57 -30.19 1.71
N ASN A 43 11.73 -30.78 0.52
CA ASN A 43 12.34 -32.11 0.38
C ASN A 43 13.87 -32.08 0.45
N VAL A 44 14.50 -30.90 0.32
CA VAL A 44 15.96 -30.74 0.23
C VAL A 44 16.54 -29.81 1.30
N VAL A 45 15.71 -28.99 1.94
CA VAL A 45 16.10 -27.97 2.92
C VAL A 45 15.11 -27.97 4.08
N ASP A 46 15.62 -27.82 5.31
CA ASP A 46 14.79 -27.59 6.48
C ASP A 46 14.28 -26.13 6.49
N LEU A 47 12.98 -25.99 6.25
CA LEU A 47 12.30 -24.69 6.21
C LEU A 47 11.77 -24.28 7.59
N SER A 48 12.02 -25.07 8.65
CA SER A 48 11.60 -24.75 10.02
C SER A 48 12.19 -23.44 10.53
N GLN A 49 13.37 -23.05 10.04
CA GLN A 49 14.06 -21.81 10.44
C GLN A 49 13.68 -20.59 9.60
N LEU A 50 12.77 -20.75 8.63
CA LEU A 50 12.34 -19.66 7.75
C LEU A 50 11.56 -18.62 8.55
N ARG A 51 12.01 -17.36 8.49
CA ARG A 51 11.38 -16.22 9.17
C ARG A 51 10.67 -15.27 8.22
N SER A 52 11.07 -15.24 6.95
CA SER A 52 10.53 -14.32 5.95
C SER A 52 10.23 -15.03 4.64
N LEU A 53 9.02 -14.81 4.12
CA LEU A 53 8.56 -15.32 2.84
C LEU A 53 7.95 -14.20 2.02
N GLN A 54 8.48 -13.98 0.83
CA GLN A 54 7.95 -13.03 -0.14
C GLN A 54 7.51 -13.74 -1.42
N ILE A 55 6.26 -13.50 -1.81
CA ILE A 55 5.62 -14.02 -3.02
C ILE A 55 4.99 -12.84 -3.75
N ASP A 56 5.67 -12.36 -4.81
CA ASP A 56 5.27 -11.16 -5.53
C ASP A 56 3.97 -11.31 -6.31
N GLN A 57 3.61 -12.55 -6.66
CA GLN A 57 2.33 -12.94 -7.26
C GLN A 57 2.04 -14.38 -6.88
N ALA A 58 1.05 -14.60 -6.03
CA ALA A 58 0.56 -15.96 -5.82
C ALA A 58 -0.29 -16.40 -7.03
N PHE A 59 -0.17 -17.65 -7.45
CA PHE A 59 -0.94 -18.27 -8.53
C PHE A 59 -1.75 -19.45 -8.01
N ASP A 60 -1.14 -20.39 -7.29
CA ASP A 60 -1.82 -21.52 -6.68
C ASP A 60 -1.95 -21.33 -5.15
N THR A 61 -3.08 -20.78 -4.74
CA THR A 61 -3.40 -20.50 -3.33
C THR A 61 -3.63 -21.78 -2.52
N ALA A 62 -4.06 -22.88 -3.16
CA ALA A 62 -4.24 -24.15 -2.50
C ALA A 62 -2.89 -24.80 -2.15
N VAL A 63 -1.92 -24.75 -3.07
CA VAL A 63 -0.54 -25.18 -2.80
C VAL A 63 0.09 -24.31 -1.73
N LEU A 64 -0.12 -22.98 -1.76
CA LEU A 64 0.37 -22.09 -0.72
C LEU A 64 -0.19 -22.43 0.67
N ALA A 65 -1.49 -22.72 0.76
CA ALA A 65 -2.14 -23.13 2.01
C ALA A 65 -1.52 -24.42 2.56
N ARG A 66 -1.21 -25.40 1.69
CA ARG A 66 -0.53 -26.64 2.07
C ARG A 66 0.92 -26.40 2.51
N ALA A 67 1.63 -25.49 1.83
CA ALA A 67 3.00 -25.15 2.16
C ALA A 67 3.11 -24.37 3.48
N ALA A 68 2.07 -23.68 3.93
CA ALA A 68 2.09 -22.86 5.14
C ALA A 68 2.55 -23.63 6.40
N THR A 69 2.22 -24.93 6.50
CA THR A 69 2.62 -25.80 7.63
C THR A 69 4.12 -26.10 7.67
N LEU A 70 4.83 -25.90 6.56
CA LEU A 70 6.27 -26.10 6.44
C LEU A 70 7.08 -24.97 7.08
N PHE A 71 6.42 -23.87 7.46
CA PHE A 71 7.06 -22.65 7.99
C PHE A 71 6.58 -22.32 9.41
N PRO A 72 6.82 -23.20 10.40
CA PRO A 72 6.30 -23.03 11.76
C PRO A 72 6.75 -21.74 12.44
N ASN A 73 7.95 -21.23 12.10
CA ASN A 73 8.54 -20.02 12.69
C ASN A 73 8.47 -18.79 11.78
N LEU A 74 7.60 -18.80 10.76
CA LEU A 74 7.46 -17.66 9.86
C LEU A 74 6.96 -16.44 10.62
N GLU A 75 7.69 -15.33 10.51
CA GLU A 75 7.33 -14.07 11.16
C GLU A 75 6.81 -13.05 10.17
N ARG A 76 7.26 -13.10 8.90
CA ARG A 76 6.98 -12.09 7.88
C ARG A 76 6.46 -12.73 6.61
N LEU A 77 5.31 -12.26 6.16
CA LEU A 77 4.72 -12.65 4.89
C LEU A 77 4.51 -11.42 4.02
N PHE A 78 5.06 -11.46 2.81
CA PHE A 78 4.80 -10.47 1.77
C PHE A 78 4.08 -11.15 0.63
N ILE A 79 2.82 -10.81 0.41
CA ILE A 79 2.01 -11.48 -0.59
C ILE A 79 1.17 -10.50 -1.42
N SER A 80 1.10 -10.79 -2.71
CA SER A 80 0.26 -10.10 -3.66
C SER A 80 -0.73 -11.08 -4.27
N THR A 81 -2.02 -10.77 -4.13
CA THR A 81 -3.14 -11.64 -4.51
C THR A 81 -3.68 -11.36 -5.90
N ASN A 82 -3.12 -10.37 -6.59
CA ASN A 82 -3.51 -10.04 -7.96
C ASN A 82 -2.60 -10.69 -9.01
N GLY A 83 -1.98 -11.83 -8.72
CA GLY A 83 -1.27 -12.65 -9.69
C GLY A 83 -2.17 -13.12 -10.83
N HIS A 84 -1.61 -13.47 -11.98
CA HIS A 84 -2.38 -13.97 -13.13
C HIS A 84 -3.11 -15.30 -12.87
N GLY A 85 -2.84 -15.98 -11.74
CA GLY A 85 -3.40 -17.30 -11.39
C GLY A 85 -4.61 -17.31 -10.46
N TRP A 86 -4.96 -16.20 -9.79
CA TRP A 86 -6.18 -16.14 -8.98
C TRP A 86 -7.36 -16.15 -9.93
N GLN A 87 -8.17 -17.21 -9.89
CA GLN A 87 -9.38 -17.36 -10.70
C GLN A 87 -10.18 -16.07 -10.55
N PHE A 88 -10.43 -15.41 -11.68
CA PHE A 88 -11.07 -14.10 -11.78
C PHE A 88 -12.25 -14.00 -10.80
N PRO A 89 -12.06 -13.44 -9.59
CA PRO A 89 -13.21 -13.17 -8.77
C PRO A 89 -14.03 -12.12 -9.53
N ALA A 90 -15.32 -12.04 -9.25
CA ALA A 90 -16.07 -10.88 -9.69
C ALA A 90 -15.27 -9.61 -9.33
N LEU A 91 -15.36 -8.57 -10.16
CA LEU A 91 -14.59 -7.32 -10.03
C LEU A 91 -14.64 -6.66 -8.63
N SER A 92 -15.54 -7.13 -7.76
CA SER A 92 -15.82 -6.67 -6.40
C SER A 92 -15.44 -7.63 -5.27
N THR A 93 -14.90 -8.83 -5.53
CA THR A 93 -14.61 -9.81 -4.48
C THR A 93 -13.15 -10.24 -4.47
N ASP A 94 -12.64 -10.62 -3.29
CA ASP A 94 -11.37 -11.33 -3.18
C ASP A 94 -11.63 -12.84 -3.28
N ASP A 95 -10.60 -13.65 -3.57
CA ASP A 95 -10.70 -15.12 -3.61
C ASP A 95 -10.62 -15.71 -2.20
N ASP A 96 -11.66 -16.45 -1.81
CA ASP A 96 -11.75 -17.14 -0.51
C ASP A 96 -10.64 -18.17 -0.29
N THR A 97 -10.17 -18.82 -1.37
CA THR A 97 -9.07 -19.79 -1.31
C THR A 97 -7.78 -19.10 -0.89
N GLY A 98 -7.53 -17.94 -1.48
CA GLY A 98 -6.41 -17.09 -1.16
C GLY A 98 -6.43 -16.49 0.25
N ILE A 99 -7.60 -16.07 0.73
CA ILE A 99 -7.80 -15.65 2.12
C ILE A 99 -7.46 -16.81 3.06
N SER A 100 -7.96 -18.01 2.75
CA SER A 100 -7.69 -19.22 3.52
C SER A 100 -6.20 -19.59 3.52
N ALA A 101 -5.51 -19.41 2.40
CA ALA A 101 -4.07 -19.67 2.29
C ALA A 101 -3.23 -18.80 3.22
N ILE A 102 -3.56 -17.51 3.34
CA ILE A 102 -2.87 -16.61 4.27
C ILE A 102 -3.17 -16.98 5.73
N ARG A 103 -4.42 -17.34 6.02
CA ARG A 103 -4.84 -17.76 7.37
C ARG A 103 -4.23 -19.09 7.79
N ALA A 104 -3.76 -19.91 6.85
CA ALA A 104 -3.12 -21.20 7.13
C ALA A 104 -1.75 -21.04 7.81
N PHE A 105 -1.09 -19.88 7.70
CA PHE A 105 0.15 -19.61 8.40
C PHE A 105 -0.08 -19.46 9.92
N ASN A 106 0.97 -19.73 10.69
CA ASN A 106 0.99 -19.39 12.11
C ASN A 106 0.85 -17.86 12.30
N PRO A 107 0.38 -17.39 13.48
CA PRO A 107 0.25 -15.97 13.75
C PRO A 107 1.54 -15.20 13.42
N LEU A 108 1.42 -14.24 12.50
CA LEU A 108 2.56 -13.53 11.91
C LEU A 108 2.87 -12.26 12.72
N LYS A 109 4.12 -11.80 12.66
CA LYS A 109 4.53 -10.51 13.23
C LYS A 109 4.42 -9.38 12.21
N TYR A 110 4.70 -9.66 10.94
CA TYR A 110 4.66 -8.67 9.86
C TYR A 110 3.89 -9.22 8.67
N LEU A 111 2.92 -8.44 8.20
CA LEU A 111 2.07 -8.82 7.08
C LEU A 111 2.01 -7.69 6.06
N TYR A 112 2.43 -8.00 4.83
CA TYR A 112 2.31 -7.12 3.68
C TYR A 112 1.29 -7.71 2.71
N LEU A 113 0.24 -6.96 2.45
CA LEU A 113 -0.88 -7.31 1.58
C LEU A 113 -0.94 -6.33 0.41
N ARG A 114 -0.91 -6.87 -0.81
CA ARG A 114 -1.11 -6.07 -2.02
C ARG A 114 -2.24 -6.64 -2.85
N GLY A 115 -3.18 -5.76 -3.22
CA GLY A 115 -4.19 -6.08 -4.23
C GLY A 115 -5.51 -6.66 -3.71
N PHE A 116 -5.73 -6.68 -2.41
CA PHE A 116 -7.03 -6.97 -1.80
C PHE A 116 -8.04 -5.87 -2.11
N ARG A 117 -9.33 -6.17 -2.09
CA ARG A 117 -10.41 -5.19 -2.35
C ARG A 117 -11.40 -5.10 -1.21
N SER A 118 -11.59 -6.17 -0.45
CA SER A 118 -12.70 -6.31 0.49
C SER A 118 -12.24 -6.09 1.93
N VAL A 119 -12.97 -5.23 2.64
CA VAL A 119 -12.84 -5.04 4.09
C VAL A 119 -13.15 -6.34 4.84
N SER A 120 -14.15 -7.11 4.38
CA SER A 120 -14.49 -8.42 4.96
C SER A 120 -13.32 -9.40 4.87
N SER A 121 -12.64 -9.42 3.72
CA SER A 121 -11.48 -10.29 3.49
C SER A 121 -10.29 -9.88 4.37
N LEU A 122 -10.05 -8.57 4.52
CA LEU A 122 -9.07 -8.06 5.48
C LEU A 122 -9.41 -8.51 6.91
N ASN A 123 -10.67 -8.35 7.34
CA ASN A 123 -11.11 -8.72 8.68
C ASN A 123 -10.90 -10.21 8.98
N GLN A 124 -11.16 -11.11 8.02
CA GLN A 124 -10.89 -12.55 8.19
C GLN A 124 -9.41 -12.86 8.40
N ILE A 125 -8.52 -12.16 7.69
CA ILE A 125 -7.07 -12.30 7.85
C ILE A 125 -6.65 -11.75 9.22
N ILE A 126 -7.14 -10.57 9.58
CA ILE A 126 -6.82 -9.90 10.85
C ILE A 126 -7.32 -10.69 12.06
N GLN A 127 -8.46 -11.39 11.99
CA GLN A 127 -8.90 -12.28 13.06
C GLN A 127 -7.87 -13.36 13.42
N ARG A 128 -7.06 -13.80 12.45
CA ARG A 128 -6.03 -14.83 12.65
C ARG A 128 -4.70 -14.24 13.14
N HIS A 129 -4.24 -13.16 12.52
CA HIS A 129 -2.88 -12.64 12.76
C HIS A 129 -2.84 -11.41 13.68
N GLY A 130 -3.95 -10.66 13.80
CA GLY A 130 -4.05 -9.39 14.52
C GLY A 130 -3.39 -9.37 15.90
N PRO A 131 -3.65 -10.35 16.79
CA PRO A 131 -3.07 -10.35 18.14
C PRO A 131 -1.54 -10.40 18.18
N SER A 132 -0.87 -10.93 17.14
CA SER A 132 0.60 -11.04 17.07
C SER A 132 1.25 -10.00 16.15
N LEU A 133 0.46 -9.25 15.38
CA LEU A 133 0.98 -8.32 14.38
C LEU A 133 1.64 -7.10 15.05
N LYS A 134 2.89 -6.88 14.64
CA LYS A 134 3.66 -5.66 14.89
C LYS A 134 3.69 -4.74 13.68
N GLY A 135 3.63 -5.30 12.47
CA GLY A 135 3.60 -4.52 11.23
C GLY A 135 2.52 -4.98 10.28
N LEU A 136 1.70 -4.04 9.81
CA LEU A 136 0.67 -4.28 8.79
C LEU A 136 0.83 -3.27 7.66
N ILE A 137 1.06 -3.77 6.45
CA ILE A 137 1.23 -2.95 5.27
C ILE A 137 0.19 -3.34 4.23
N ILE A 138 -0.72 -2.44 3.92
CA ILE A 138 -1.69 -2.58 2.83
C ILE A 138 -1.32 -1.60 1.74
N VAL A 139 -1.04 -2.10 0.53
CA VAL A 139 -0.61 -1.26 -0.61
C VAL A 139 -1.61 -1.37 -1.75
N PRO A 140 -2.02 -0.24 -2.36
CA PRO A 140 -2.92 -0.26 -3.50
C PRO A 140 -2.27 -0.97 -4.69
N CYS A 141 -3.06 -1.76 -5.42
CA CYS A 141 -2.65 -2.31 -6.70
C CYS A 141 -3.36 -1.60 -7.85
N THR A 142 -2.59 -1.09 -8.81
CA THR A 142 -3.06 -0.30 -9.96
C THR A 142 -2.82 -1.01 -11.28
N ARG A 143 -2.41 -2.29 -11.26
CA ARG A 143 -2.12 -3.05 -12.48
C ARG A 143 -3.45 -3.43 -13.16
N PRO A 144 -3.72 -2.93 -14.39
CA PRO A 144 -4.86 -3.39 -15.16
C PRO A 144 -4.62 -4.86 -15.56
N LYS A 145 -5.67 -5.69 -15.47
CA LYS A 145 -5.65 -7.05 -16.03
C LYS A 145 -6.43 -7.05 -17.34
N ASN A 146 -5.71 -7.02 -18.47
CA ASN A 146 -6.31 -7.20 -19.80
C ASN A 146 -6.01 -8.62 -20.29
N ARG A 147 -6.92 -9.57 -20.05
CA ARG A 147 -6.83 -10.91 -20.68
C ARG A 147 -8.13 -11.39 -21.33
N THR A 148 -9.30 -10.85 -20.99
CA THR A 148 -10.60 -11.45 -21.39
C THR A 148 -11.69 -10.44 -21.80
N GLY A 149 -11.33 -9.20 -22.18
CA GLY A 149 -12.31 -8.21 -22.67
C GLY A 149 -13.22 -7.58 -21.59
N LYS A 150 -13.19 -8.05 -20.34
CA LYS A 150 -13.74 -7.33 -19.18
C LYS A 150 -12.58 -6.68 -18.42
N SER A 151 -12.47 -5.35 -18.50
CA SER A 151 -11.40 -4.60 -17.85
C SER A 151 -11.60 -4.59 -16.33
N ASP A 152 -10.78 -5.36 -15.60
CA ASP A 152 -10.58 -5.18 -14.15
C ASP A 152 -9.73 -3.92 -13.93
N SER A 153 -10.41 -2.78 -13.98
CA SER A 153 -9.85 -1.44 -13.83
C SER A 153 -10.09 -0.89 -12.43
N GLY A 154 -9.40 0.20 -12.10
CA GLY A 154 -9.50 0.85 -10.80
C GLY A 154 -8.42 0.45 -9.79
N TYR A 155 -8.49 1.11 -8.64
CA TYR A 155 -7.56 0.91 -7.54
C TYR A 155 -8.02 -0.25 -6.67
N LYS A 156 -7.11 -1.15 -6.33
CA LYS A 156 -7.42 -2.38 -5.58
C LYS A 156 -6.81 -2.29 -4.20
N TYR A 157 -7.63 -1.89 -3.24
CA TYR A 157 -7.36 -1.89 -1.80
C TYR A 157 -8.71 -1.92 -1.05
N PRO A 158 -8.77 -2.40 0.21
CA PRO A 158 -9.98 -2.28 1.03
C PRO A 158 -10.26 -0.81 1.37
N GLU A 159 -11.40 -0.30 0.92
CA GLU A 159 -11.86 1.05 1.29
C GLU A 159 -12.40 1.03 2.72
N LEU A 160 -11.56 1.43 3.68
CA LEU A 160 -11.88 1.46 5.11
C LEU A 160 -12.54 2.79 5.49
N ASP A 161 -13.52 2.73 6.39
CA ASP A 161 -14.04 3.91 7.08
C ASP A 161 -13.44 4.05 8.51
N ALA A 162 -13.91 5.06 9.26
CA ALA A 162 -13.45 5.30 10.63
C ALA A 162 -13.81 4.15 11.61
N PHE A 163 -14.93 3.46 11.37
CA PHE A 163 -15.35 2.31 12.17
C PHE A 163 -14.43 1.12 11.90
N ASP A 164 -14.14 0.82 10.64
CA ASP A 164 -13.23 -0.25 10.22
C ASP A 164 -11.82 -0.04 10.79
N ILE A 165 -11.28 1.18 10.70
CA ILE A 165 -9.97 1.53 11.29
C ILE A 165 -9.98 1.31 12.81
N SER A 166 -11.08 1.66 13.47
CA SER A 166 -11.23 1.44 14.92
C SER A 166 -11.33 -0.04 15.29
N GLN A 167 -11.98 -0.87 14.48
CA GLN A 167 -12.01 -2.33 14.67
C GLN A 167 -10.64 -2.97 14.40
N LEU A 168 -9.91 -2.46 13.41
CA LEU A 168 -8.54 -2.88 13.13
C LEU A 168 -7.63 -2.62 14.33
N ALA A 169 -7.74 -1.43 14.95
CA ALA A 169 -7.00 -1.08 16.16
C ALA A 169 -7.28 -2.02 17.34
N LYS A 170 -8.55 -2.39 17.56
CA LYS A 170 -8.94 -3.37 18.60
C LYS A 170 -8.37 -4.76 18.33
N SER A 171 -8.36 -5.17 17.07
CA SER A 171 -7.91 -6.50 16.65
C SER A 171 -6.39 -6.63 16.60
N CYS A 172 -5.66 -5.52 16.48
CA CYS A 172 -4.20 -5.46 16.40
C CYS A 172 -3.58 -4.63 17.56
N PRO A 173 -3.67 -5.09 18.82
CA PRO A 173 -3.28 -4.29 19.99
C PRO A 173 -1.77 -4.04 20.12
N GLN A 174 -0.94 -4.82 19.42
CA GLN A 174 0.54 -4.72 19.44
C GLN A 174 1.10 -4.06 18.17
N LEU A 175 0.26 -3.43 17.35
CA LEU A 175 0.69 -2.88 16.07
C LEU A 175 1.58 -1.66 16.26
N GLU A 176 2.80 -1.75 15.75
CA GLU A 176 3.87 -0.76 15.89
C GLU A 176 4.08 0.03 14.58
N GLU A 177 3.88 -0.64 13.44
CA GLU A 177 4.05 -0.12 12.08
C GLU A 177 2.80 -0.35 11.24
N LEU A 178 2.28 0.71 10.62
CA LEU A 178 1.08 0.64 9.79
C LEU A 178 1.28 1.40 8.48
N ARG A 179 0.87 0.78 7.38
CA ARG A 179 0.66 1.46 6.09
C ARG A 179 -0.74 1.19 5.58
N LEU A 180 -1.50 2.25 5.34
CA LEU A 180 -2.89 2.16 4.89
C LEU A 180 -3.18 3.14 3.75
N PRO A 181 -3.97 2.72 2.75
CA PRO A 181 -4.60 3.63 1.81
C PRO A 181 -5.82 4.30 2.45
N ILE A 182 -5.95 5.62 2.27
CA ILE A 182 -7.13 6.40 2.70
C ILE A 182 -7.58 7.26 1.52
N LYS A 183 -8.90 7.25 1.26
CA LYS A 183 -9.49 8.10 0.22
C LYS A 183 -9.63 9.53 0.74
N ARG A 184 -9.12 10.49 -0.04
CA ARG A 184 -9.29 11.93 0.21
C ARG A 184 -10.68 12.35 -0.25
N SER A 185 -11.32 13.22 0.51
CA SER A 185 -12.65 13.78 0.20
C SER A 185 -12.66 15.27 0.55
N MET A 186 -11.66 16.00 0.05
CA MET A 186 -11.51 17.45 0.20
C MET A 186 -11.48 17.91 1.66
N GLY A 187 -11.03 17.05 2.58
CA GLY A 187 -11.02 17.37 4.01
C GLY A 187 -12.37 17.22 4.70
N SER A 188 -13.29 16.43 4.15
CA SER A 188 -14.62 16.19 4.74
C SER A 188 -14.55 15.65 6.17
N GLN A 189 -15.70 15.70 6.85
CA GLN A 189 -15.82 15.20 8.21
C GLN A 189 -15.49 13.70 8.30
N GLU A 190 -15.92 12.90 7.31
CA GLU A 190 -15.61 11.46 7.24
C GLU A 190 -14.10 11.22 7.11
N GLU A 191 -13.40 12.03 6.30
CA GLU A 191 -11.94 11.99 6.19
C GLU A 191 -11.27 12.28 7.53
N CYS A 192 -11.76 13.31 8.23
CA CYS A 192 -11.26 13.69 9.54
C CYS A 192 -11.48 12.60 10.58
N GLU A 193 -12.63 11.91 10.57
CA GLU A 193 -12.91 10.80 11.48
C GLU A 193 -12.01 9.59 11.21
N MET A 194 -11.66 9.31 9.95
CA MET A 194 -10.65 8.28 9.64
C MET A 194 -9.30 8.62 10.26
N TYR A 195 -8.84 9.87 10.16
CA TYR A 195 -7.58 10.29 10.79
C TYR A 195 -7.64 10.21 12.32
N LYS A 196 -8.77 10.59 12.93
CA LYS A 196 -8.98 10.46 14.38
C LYS A 196 -8.95 8.99 14.81
N ALA A 197 -9.57 8.09 14.04
CA ALA A 197 -9.61 6.66 14.33
C ALA A 197 -8.21 6.00 14.34
N LEU A 198 -7.25 6.51 13.54
CA LEU A 198 -5.85 6.07 13.59
C LEU A 198 -5.18 6.38 14.94
N GLY A 199 -5.71 7.32 15.73
CA GLY A 199 -5.26 7.57 17.10
C GLY A 199 -5.54 6.40 18.06
N ASN A 200 -6.48 5.50 17.71
CA ASN A 200 -6.84 4.37 18.58
C ASN A 200 -5.74 3.30 18.69
N PHE A 201 -4.72 3.32 17.82
CA PHE A 201 -3.59 2.40 17.92
C PHE A 201 -2.60 2.86 18.99
N SER A 202 -2.63 2.18 20.15
CA SER A 202 -1.85 2.55 21.33
C SER A 202 -0.34 2.32 21.18
N THR A 203 0.10 1.33 20.41
CA THR A 203 1.52 1.00 20.23
C THR A 203 2.15 1.61 18.98
N LEU A 204 1.34 2.23 18.11
CA LEU A 204 1.77 2.68 16.79
C LEU A 204 2.81 3.80 16.91
N TYR A 205 4.00 3.57 16.34
CA TYR A 205 5.10 4.52 16.32
C TYR A 205 5.45 4.99 14.90
N SER A 206 5.13 4.21 13.87
CA SER A 206 5.41 4.53 12.47
C SER A 206 4.17 4.32 11.60
N LEU A 207 3.76 5.37 10.88
CA LEU A 207 2.57 5.36 10.04
C LEU A 207 2.90 5.88 8.63
N VAL A 208 2.41 5.16 7.62
CA VAL A 208 2.42 5.60 6.22
C VAL A 208 0.98 5.66 5.70
N LEU A 209 0.55 6.83 5.27
CA LEU A 209 -0.73 7.03 4.63
C LEU A 209 -0.53 7.19 3.13
N ASP A 210 -1.04 6.22 2.37
CA ASP A 210 -1.21 6.38 0.93
C ASP A 210 -2.54 7.14 0.71
N LEU A 211 -2.48 8.40 0.29
CA LEU A 211 -3.65 9.26 0.13
C LEU A 211 -4.20 9.16 -1.29
N HIS A 212 -5.31 8.44 -1.46
CA HIS A 212 -5.96 8.26 -2.75
C HIS A 212 -6.73 9.52 -3.13
N PHE A 213 -6.31 10.21 -4.17
CA PHE A 213 -6.92 11.47 -4.57
C PHE A 213 -7.93 11.38 -5.72
N ASP A 214 -8.06 10.22 -6.38
CA ASP A 214 -9.04 10.03 -7.45
C ASP A 214 -10.41 9.67 -6.84
N PRO A 215 -11.43 10.54 -6.96
CA PRO A 215 -12.73 10.30 -6.37
C PRO A 215 -13.50 9.19 -7.11
N ARG A 216 -13.10 8.86 -8.35
CA ARG A 216 -13.77 7.86 -9.17
C ARG A 216 -13.61 6.48 -8.56
N SER A 217 -14.73 5.78 -8.36
CA SER A 217 -14.75 4.44 -7.78
C SER A 217 -14.15 3.37 -8.71
N ARG A 218 -14.28 3.55 -10.03
CA ARG A 218 -13.79 2.60 -11.05
C ARG A 218 -13.26 3.33 -12.27
N PRO A 219 -12.11 4.01 -12.15
CA PRO A 219 -11.52 4.66 -13.30
C PRO A 219 -11.13 3.60 -14.34
N VAL A 220 -11.43 3.90 -15.60
CA VAL A 220 -11.10 3.03 -16.73
C VAL A 220 -9.75 3.50 -17.30
N TYR A 221 -8.91 2.53 -17.67
CA TYR A 221 -7.61 2.83 -18.27
C TYR A 221 -7.79 3.40 -19.68
N ARG A 222 -7.15 4.56 -19.96
CA ARG A 222 -7.25 5.31 -21.22
C ARG A 222 -8.64 5.88 -21.52
N ILE A 223 -9.27 6.54 -20.55
CA ILE A 223 -10.34 7.50 -20.88
C ILE A 223 -9.67 8.72 -21.55
N GLU A 224 -10.16 9.15 -22.71
CA GLU A 224 -9.64 10.31 -23.43
C GLU A 224 -9.92 11.62 -22.66
N GLU A 225 -11.07 11.73 -21.99
CA GLU A 225 -11.45 12.93 -21.22
C GLU A 225 -12.11 12.61 -19.88
N VAL A 226 -11.59 13.21 -18.80
CA VAL A 226 -12.22 13.22 -17.47
C VAL A 226 -13.09 14.46 -17.33
N GLU A 227 -14.31 14.32 -16.83
CA GLU A 227 -15.22 15.45 -16.53
C GLU A 227 -14.53 16.55 -15.73
N ILE A 228 -14.80 17.82 -16.08
CA ILE A 228 -14.12 18.98 -15.49
C ILE A 228 -14.31 19.05 -13.97
N SER A 229 -15.52 18.80 -13.48
CA SER A 229 -15.82 18.81 -12.04
C SER A 229 -15.07 17.72 -11.28
N VAL A 230 -14.97 16.53 -11.86
CA VAL A 230 -14.17 15.41 -11.30
C VAL A 230 -12.69 15.77 -11.30
N LEU A 231 -12.21 16.43 -12.35
CA LEU A 231 -10.82 16.85 -12.44
C LEU A 231 -10.48 17.94 -11.40
N GLN A 232 -11.38 18.90 -11.17
CA GLN A 232 -11.24 19.88 -10.08
C GLN A 232 -11.08 19.18 -8.71
N GLU A 233 -11.95 18.20 -8.42
CA GLU A 233 -11.87 17.42 -7.18
C GLU A 233 -10.55 16.64 -7.07
N ILE A 234 -10.08 16.04 -8.17
CA ILE A 234 -8.77 15.37 -8.24
C ILE A 234 -7.63 16.33 -7.87
N PHE A 235 -7.60 17.53 -8.45
CA PHE A 235 -6.58 18.54 -8.15
C PHE A 235 -6.62 18.99 -6.69
N VAL A 236 -7.80 19.21 -6.13
CA VAL A 236 -7.99 19.55 -4.71
C VAL A 236 -7.45 18.42 -3.83
N ASN A 237 -7.82 17.18 -4.10
CA ASN A 237 -7.46 16.02 -3.29
C ASN A 237 -5.97 15.67 -3.39
N ALA A 238 -5.36 15.86 -4.56
CA ALA A 238 -3.95 15.55 -4.81
C ALA A 238 -3.00 16.56 -4.17
N THR A 239 -3.44 17.81 -4.01
CA THR A 239 -2.56 18.89 -3.55
C THR A 239 -2.24 18.74 -2.08
N MET A 240 -0.95 18.57 -1.80
CA MET A 240 -0.41 18.44 -0.45
C MET A 240 0.62 19.53 -0.17
N ASN A 241 0.54 20.11 1.03
CA ASN A 241 1.56 20.99 1.56
C ASN A 241 1.86 20.67 3.04
N GLU A 242 2.82 21.39 3.62
CA GLU A 242 3.23 21.22 5.01
C GLU A 242 2.08 21.46 6.00
N LYS A 243 1.23 22.46 5.74
CA LYS A 243 0.10 22.82 6.61
C LYS A 243 -0.91 21.67 6.70
N LEU A 244 -1.30 21.09 5.57
CA LEU A 244 -2.22 19.96 5.55
C LEU A 244 -1.60 18.69 6.14
N ALA A 245 -0.33 18.42 5.84
CA ALA A 245 0.40 17.30 6.45
C ALA A 245 0.44 17.41 7.99
N LEU A 246 0.62 18.64 8.52
CA LEU A 246 0.52 18.94 9.95
C LEU A 246 -0.90 18.75 10.50
N GLN A 247 -1.93 19.22 9.80
CA GLN A 247 -3.31 19.03 10.24
C GLN A 247 -3.67 17.54 10.39
N ILE A 248 -3.27 16.70 9.43
CA ILE A 248 -3.44 15.24 9.50
C ILE A 248 -2.69 14.68 10.72
N TRP A 249 -1.43 15.07 10.91
CA TRP A 249 -0.64 14.68 12.09
C TRP A 249 -1.33 15.04 13.41
N HIS A 250 -1.87 16.25 13.52
CA HIS A 250 -2.53 16.72 14.74
C HIS A 250 -3.83 15.96 15.02
N LEU A 251 -4.65 15.66 14.01
CA LEU A 251 -5.84 14.82 14.20
C LEU A 251 -5.50 13.43 14.74
N ILE A 252 -4.47 12.79 14.21
CA ILE A 252 -4.05 11.45 14.65
C ILE A 252 -3.45 11.52 16.06
N SER A 253 -2.45 12.38 16.25
CA SER A 253 -1.68 12.46 17.49
C SER A 253 -2.46 12.99 18.68
N SER A 254 -3.47 13.85 18.47
CA SER A 254 -4.36 14.33 19.53
C SER A 254 -5.28 13.24 20.08
N LYS A 255 -5.61 12.24 19.25
CA LYS A 255 -6.43 11.08 19.64
C LYS A 255 -5.60 9.89 20.14
N GLN A 256 -4.29 9.88 19.89
CA GLN A 256 -3.41 8.84 20.40
C GLN A 256 -3.01 9.04 21.86
N ALA A 257 -3.76 8.41 22.77
CA ALA A 257 -3.53 8.50 24.21
C ALA A 257 -2.09 8.17 24.64
N SER A 258 -1.46 7.20 23.97
CA SER A 258 -0.10 6.75 24.28
C SER A 258 1.00 7.71 23.83
N ARG A 259 0.68 8.65 22.92
CA ARG A 259 1.62 9.61 22.33
C ARG A 259 2.90 8.94 21.76
N ARG A 260 2.79 7.70 21.26
CA ARG A 260 3.94 6.94 20.74
C ARG A 260 4.29 7.22 19.29
N LEU A 261 3.37 7.78 18.49
CA LEU A 261 3.59 8.08 17.08
C LEU A 261 4.82 8.96 16.91
N GLN A 262 5.86 8.44 16.26
CA GLN A 262 7.11 9.13 16.00
C GLN A 262 7.18 9.64 14.56
N ASN A 263 6.70 8.85 13.61
CA ASN A 263 6.83 9.15 12.19
C ASN A 263 5.47 9.01 11.49
N LEU A 264 5.11 10.01 10.70
CA LEU A 264 4.03 9.95 9.73
C LEU A 264 4.58 10.28 8.36
N ARG A 265 4.36 9.39 7.39
CA ARG A 265 4.59 9.66 5.98
C ARG A 265 3.25 9.77 5.28
N VAL A 266 3.03 10.86 4.55
CA VAL A 266 1.85 11.06 3.70
C VAL A 266 2.30 11.05 2.25
N VAL A 267 1.68 10.15 1.47
CA VAL A 267 2.06 9.85 0.08
C VAL A 267 0.81 9.88 -0.79
N PRO A 268 0.55 10.96 -1.53
CA PRO A 268 -0.52 11.00 -2.53
C PRO A 268 -0.35 9.92 -3.60
N PHE A 269 -1.44 9.31 -4.04
CA PHE A 269 -1.50 8.44 -5.21
C PHE A 269 -2.85 8.52 -5.92
N GLY A 270 -2.88 8.16 -7.20
CA GLY A 270 -4.07 8.33 -8.03
C GLY A 270 -3.79 8.70 -9.50
N LEU A 271 -2.55 8.63 -9.96
CA LEU A 271 -2.18 9.07 -11.32
C LEU A 271 -2.50 8.02 -12.41
N ASN A 272 -2.59 6.74 -12.05
CA ASN A 272 -2.53 5.61 -13.00
C ASN A 272 -3.61 5.56 -14.10
N TYR A 273 -4.71 6.26 -13.93
CA TYR A 273 -5.86 6.26 -14.84
C TYR A 273 -6.24 7.66 -15.34
N LEU A 274 -5.27 8.57 -15.35
CA LEU A 274 -5.43 9.91 -15.89
C LEU A 274 -4.66 10.05 -17.21
N PRO A 275 -5.08 10.97 -18.10
CA PRO A 275 -4.31 11.27 -19.29
C PRO A 275 -2.95 11.92 -18.92
N ASP A 276 -2.04 11.95 -19.90
CA ASP A 276 -0.65 12.33 -19.68
C ASP A 276 -0.49 13.79 -19.21
N ASP A 277 -1.31 14.71 -19.73
CA ASP A 277 -1.25 16.13 -19.37
C ASP A 277 -1.68 16.39 -17.92
N GLU A 278 -2.76 15.75 -17.47
CA GLU A 278 -3.21 15.75 -16.07
C GLU A 278 -2.17 15.13 -15.17
N THR A 279 -1.62 13.98 -15.58
CA THR A 279 -0.60 13.25 -14.82
C THR A 279 0.63 14.11 -14.59
N ARG A 280 1.07 14.87 -15.60
CA ARG A 280 2.20 15.79 -15.50
C ARG A 280 1.97 16.86 -14.43
N LEU A 281 0.82 17.52 -14.44
CA LEU A 281 0.49 18.57 -13.47
C LEU A 281 0.32 18.01 -12.07
N LEU A 282 -0.36 16.88 -11.94
CA LEU A 282 -0.63 16.26 -10.65
C LEU A 282 0.65 15.70 -10.02
N ASP A 283 1.60 15.14 -10.78
CA ASP A 283 2.91 14.72 -10.23
C ASP A 283 3.65 15.90 -9.56
N TRP A 284 3.46 17.13 -10.05
CA TRP A 284 3.99 18.35 -9.45
C TRP A 284 3.32 18.70 -8.11
N CYS A 285 1.98 18.70 -8.08
CA CYS A 285 1.18 19.09 -6.91
C CYS A 285 1.09 17.99 -5.83
N SER A 286 1.26 16.72 -6.21
CA SER A 286 1.10 15.54 -5.35
C SER A 286 2.35 15.26 -4.49
N ARG A 287 2.70 16.25 -3.67
CA ARG A 287 3.93 16.25 -2.85
C ARG A 287 3.81 15.29 -1.67
N SER A 288 4.88 14.56 -1.38
CA SER A 288 4.97 13.66 -0.23
C SER A 288 5.67 14.33 0.94
N PHE A 289 5.19 14.10 2.16
CA PHE A 289 5.78 14.67 3.37
C PHE A 289 6.12 13.60 4.41
N LEU A 290 7.19 13.83 5.14
CA LEU A 290 7.55 13.12 6.36
C LEU A 290 7.40 14.10 7.52
N ILE A 291 6.58 13.71 8.50
CA ILE A 291 6.46 14.38 9.78
C ILE A 291 7.16 13.50 10.82
N THR A 292 8.04 14.09 11.62
CA THR A 292 8.64 13.41 12.77
C THR A 292 8.34 14.17 14.06
N ARG A 293 8.02 13.45 15.14
CA ARG A 293 7.73 14.05 16.45
C ARG A 293 8.91 14.84 17.00
N TYR A 294 10.12 14.33 16.78
CA TYR A 294 11.31 14.86 17.42
C TYR A 294 11.90 16.02 16.62
N ASN A 295 12.05 17.17 17.29
CA ASN A 295 12.65 18.38 16.76
C ASN A 295 13.70 18.89 17.76
N PHE A 296 14.98 18.84 17.36
CA PHE A 296 16.10 19.30 18.19
C PHE A 296 16.04 20.81 18.49
N GLN A 297 15.41 21.59 17.61
CA GLN A 297 15.36 23.04 17.70
C GLN A 297 14.17 23.53 18.53
N ASN A 298 13.02 22.85 18.41
CA ASN A 298 11.77 23.19 19.11
C ASN A 298 11.13 21.95 19.73
N LEU A 299 11.44 21.66 21.00
CA LEU A 299 10.88 20.54 21.73
C LEU A 299 9.33 20.61 21.74
N GLY A 300 8.68 19.52 21.33
CA GLY A 300 7.22 19.41 21.29
C GLY A 300 6.57 19.85 19.98
N VAL A 301 7.32 20.48 19.06
CA VAL A 301 6.84 20.83 17.72
C VAL A 301 7.35 19.79 16.72
N PRO A 302 6.50 19.07 15.97
CA PRO A 302 6.98 18.10 15.00
C PRO A 302 7.78 18.78 13.88
N THR A 303 8.79 18.10 13.34
CA THR A 303 9.44 18.54 12.10
C THR A 303 8.64 18.04 10.90
N VAL A 304 8.56 18.86 9.86
CA VAL A 304 7.94 18.49 8.59
C VAL A 304 8.92 18.72 7.48
N ARG A 305 9.04 17.73 6.61
CA ARG A 305 9.95 17.78 5.47
C ARG A 305 9.30 17.16 4.25
N GLU A 306 9.34 17.86 3.13
CA GLU A 306 9.02 17.26 1.84
C GLU A 306 10.04 16.17 1.50
N ILE A 307 9.55 15.01 1.10
CA ILE A 307 10.36 13.88 0.66
C ILE A 307 10.12 13.61 -0.83
N GLY A 308 11.15 13.15 -1.53
CA GLY A 308 11.06 12.87 -2.97
C GLY A 308 11.11 14.11 -3.87
N LYS A 309 11.27 15.33 -3.33
CA LYS A 309 11.38 16.58 -4.10
C LYS A 309 12.40 16.47 -5.24
N ARG A 310 13.62 16.03 -4.92
CA ARG A 310 14.69 15.91 -5.92
C ARG A 310 14.39 14.87 -6.99
N GLU A 311 13.82 13.74 -6.61
CA GLU A 311 13.43 12.69 -7.57
C GLU A 311 12.34 13.21 -8.51
N ARG A 312 11.34 13.93 -7.99
CA ARG A 312 10.30 14.57 -8.79
C ARG A 312 10.86 15.61 -9.75
N GLU A 313 11.73 16.51 -9.28
CA GLU A 313 12.38 17.52 -10.13
C GLU A 313 13.18 16.87 -11.27
N ILE A 314 13.94 15.82 -10.98
CA ILE A 314 14.67 15.05 -11.98
C ILE A 314 13.67 14.42 -12.96
N ARG A 315 12.68 13.67 -12.48
CA ARG A 315 11.67 13.04 -13.35
C ARG A 315 10.98 14.05 -14.27
N HIS A 316 10.65 15.22 -13.73
CA HIS A 316 10.04 16.31 -14.48
C HIS A 316 10.98 16.84 -15.57
N GLN A 317 12.25 17.08 -15.25
CA GLN A 317 13.26 17.47 -16.25
C GLN A 317 13.43 16.40 -17.34
N TRP A 318 13.49 15.12 -16.98
CA TRP A 318 13.70 14.04 -17.93
C TRP A 318 12.50 13.81 -18.86
N LEU A 319 11.27 13.86 -18.35
CA LEU A 319 10.06 13.61 -19.14
C LEU A 319 9.59 14.84 -19.93
N TYR A 320 9.84 16.04 -19.42
CA TYR A 320 9.18 17.27 -19.88
C TYR A 320 10.13 18.42 -20.28
N ASN A 321 11.45 18.18 -20.44
CA ASN A 321 12.35 19.17 -21.06
C ASN A 321 12.09 19.31 -22.57
N GLY A 322 11.16 20.18 -22.94
CA GLY A 322 10.92 20.65 -24.31
C GLY A 322 10.04 21.91 -24.32
N PRO A 323 10.20 22.83 -25.30
CA PRO A 323 9.49 24.11 -25.32
C PRO A 323 7.96 23.97 -25.40
N ASP A 324 7.44 23.01 -26.18
CA ASP A 324 5.99 22.72 -26.25
C ASP A 324 5.44 22.02 -24.99
N LYS A 325 6.31 21.36 -24.22
CA LYS A 325 5.92 20.53 -23.06
C LYS A 325 5.73 21.32 -21.76
N ARG A 326 5.83 22.65 -21.79
CA ARG A 326 5.46 23.53 -20.67
C ARG A 326 4.08 24.16 -20.83
N CYS A 327 3.49 24.08 -22.03
CA CYS A 327 2.14 24.58 -22.27
C CYS A 327 1.10 23.66 -21.60
N ILE A 328 0.17 24.31 -20.90
CA ILE A 328 -1.03 23.67 -20.38
C ILE A 328 -2.16 23.87 -21.38
N THR A 329 -2.99 22.86 -21.59
CA THR A 329 -4.18 23.00 -22.42
C THR A 329 -5.14 24.04 -21.83
N GLU A 330 -5.93 24.73 -22.66
CA GLU A 330 -6.91 25.72 -22.19
C GLU A 330 -7.90 25.11 -21.18
N ARG A 331 -8.23 23.82 -21.36
CA ARG A 331 -9.06 23.03 -20.45
C ARG A 331 -8.46 22.95 -19.04
N LEU A 332 -7.18 22.58 -18.95
CA LEU A 332 -6.47 22.46 -17.69
C LEU A 332 -6.18 23.82 -17.06
N ALA A 333 -5.90 24.85 -17.87
CA ALA A 333 -5.75 26.21 -17.38
C ALA A 333 -7.03 26.70 -16.68
N ARG A 334 -8.21 26.45 -17.29
CA ARG A 334 -9.52 26.75 -16.67
C ARG A 334 -9.70 26.03 -15.34
N VAL A 335 -9.45 24.72 -15.29
CA VAL A 335 -9.55 23.92 -14.05
C VAL A 335 -8.65 24.50 -12.95
N LEU A 336 -7.39 24.81 -13.28
CA LEU A 336 -6.46 25.36 -12.31
C LEU A 336 -6.88 26.75 -11.82
N SER A 337 -7.40 27.60 -12.71
CA SER A 337 -7.92 28.93 -12.34
C SER A 337 -9.16 28.86 -11.46
N ASP A 338 -10.03 27.86 -11.67
CA ASP A 338 -11.23 27.66 -10.85
C ASP A 338 -10.87 27.16 -9.44
N VAL A 339 -9.89 26.25 -9.33
CA VAL A 339 -9.44 25.70 -8.05
C VAL A 339 -8.55 26.70 -7.30
N TRP A 340 -7.65 27.37 -8.01
CA TRP A 340 -6.72 28.37 -7.47
C TRP A 340 -6.71 29.62 -8.35
N PRO A 341 -7.54 30.62 -8.02
CA PRO A 341 -7.52 31.90 -8.70
C PRO A 341 -6.09 32.47 -8.75
N PRO A 342 -5.62 32.94 -9.93
CA PRO A 342 -4.25 33.42 -10.08
C PRO A 342 -3.99 34.62 -9.15
N GLU A 343 -2.87 34.58 -8.43
CA GLU A 343 -2.37 35.76 -7.73
C GLU A 343 -1.76 36.74 -8.75
N PRO A 344 -1.88 38.06 -8.54
CA PRO A 344 -1.50 39.06 -9.54
C PRO A 344 0.00 39.07 -9.93
N GLU A 345 0.87 38.41 -9.15
CA GLU A 345 2.33 38.48 -9.31
C GLU A 345 2.99 37.20 -9.85
N ASP A 346 2.29 36.06 -9.91
CA ASP A 346 2.85 34.79 -10.41
C ASP A 346 1.79 33.96 -11.17
N ASN A 347 1.85 34.04 -12.51
CA ASN A 347 1.00 33.26 -13.41
C ASN A 347 1.60 31.90 -13.79
N SER A 348 2.73 31.50 -13.19
CA SER A 348 3.27 30.17 -13.43
C SER A 348 2.40 29.13 -12.73
N TRP A 349 1.97 28.10 -13.45
CA TRP A 349 1.24 26.98 -12.85
C TRP A 349 2.10 26.17 -11.87
N GLU A 350 3.42 26.27 -12.01
CA GLU A 350 4.44 25.64 -11.18
C GLU A 350 4.58 26.30 -9.79
N SER A 351 4.01 27.49 -9.61
CA SER A 351 3.97 28.22 -8.34
C SER A 351 3.29 27.40 -7.23
N VAL A 352 3.62 27.71 -5.97
CA VAL A 352 3.18 26.93 -4.80
C VAL A 352 1.66 27.06 -4.62
N ARG A 353 0.90 26.08 -5.11
CA ARG A 353 -0.53 25.96 -4.85
C ARG A 353 -0.79 25.53 -3.40
N SER A 354 -1.68 26.25 -2.71
CA SER A 354 -2.07 25.94 -1.35
C SER A 354 -3.05 24.76 -1.32
N SER A 355 -2.81 23.78 -0.44
CA SER A 355 -3.77 22.70 -0.23
C SER A 355 -4.99 23.22 0.53
N PHE A 356 -6.12 22.55 0.33
CA PHE A 356 -7.35 22.83 1.04
C PHE A 356 -7.27 22.27 2.47
N PRO A 357 -7.68 23.05 3.50
CA PRO A 357 -7.60 22.62 4.89
C PRO A 357 -8.60 21.50 5.18
N LEU A 358 -8.30 20.70 6.21
CA LEU A 358 -9.29 19.81 6.80
C LEU A 358 -10.43 20.62 7.41
N GLN A 359 -11.65 20.08 7.37
CA GLN A 359 -12.85 20.66 7.98
C GLN A 359 -13.27 19.81 9.19
N PRO A 360 -12.49 19.79 10.29
CA PRO A 360 -12.94 19.12 11.50
C PRO A 360 -14.12 19.91 12.10
N ASN A 361 -15.16 19.24 12.58
CA ASN A 361 -16.11 19.87 13.49
C ASN A 361 -15.33 20.49 14.67
N ASP A 362 -15.45 21.81 14.85
CA ASP A 362 -15.12 22.49 16.10
C ASP A 362 -16.02 21.89 17.18
N ALA A 363 -15.40 21.21 18.16
CA ALA A 363 -16.08 20.67 19.33
C ALA A 363 -15.79 21.53 20.55
#